data_AF-A0A931VFV9-F1
#
_entry.id   AF-A0A931VFV9-F1
#
_cell.length_a   1.000
_cell.length_b   1.000
_cell.length_c   1.000
_cell.angle_alpha   90.00
_cell.angle_beta   90.00
_cell.angle_gamma   90.00
#
_symmetry.space_group_name_H-M   'P 1'
#
loop_
_entity.id
_entity.type
_entity.pdbx_description
1 polymer ?
#
loop_
_entity_poly.entity_id
_entity_poly.type
_entity_poly.pdbx_seq_one_letter_code
_entity_poly.pdbx_strand_id
1 'polypeptide(L)'
;MGVRWKSFEMPKSLICDEATLTPTYGKFIAEPFERGYGTTIGNSLRRVLLSSLEGSAVTSIKVDGVLHEFSAIPGVIEDATEIVLNIKQLILKSYTRGPKMIHIDVEKKGDITAKDIVTDDTIEVVNPDLHILTISKNTKLRIEMEVNRGRGYVPAERNKKEREAIGVIPIDSIFSPVKKVNFHVENTRVGQMTDYDKLIMEIWTNGSVDPKDALLY
;
A
#
# COMPACT_ATOMS: atom_id res chain seq x y z
N MET A 1 52.79 13.22 6.13
CA MET A 1 51.94 14.34 5.67
C MET A 1 50.57 13.74 5.36
N GLY A 2 49.64 13.81 6.31
CA GLY A 2 48.32 13.19 6.17
C GLY A 2 47.48 13.97 5.16
N VAL A 3 46.92 13.28 4.17
CA VAL A 3 46.01 13.88 3.19
C VAL A 3 44.80 14.42 3.96
N ARG A 4 44.65 15.75 4.00
CA ARG A 4 43.45 16.39 4.53
C ARG A 4 42.38 16.26 3.45
N TRP A 5 41.64 15.15 3.46
CA TRP A 5 40.51 14.95 2.57
C TRP A 5 39.55 16.14 2.73
N LYS A 6 39.15 16.75 1.60
CA LYS A 6 38.09 17.78 1.61
C LYS A 6 36.88 17.19 2.32
N SER A 7 36.22 18.01 3.16
CA SER A 7 34.97 17.63 3.79
C SER A 7 33.95 17.30 2.70
N PHE A 8 33.41 16.10 2.77
CA PHE A 8 32.37 15.61 1.87
C PHE A 8 31.07 16.35 2.17
N GLU A 9 30.51 17.07 1.21
CA GLU A 9 29.26 17.81 1.42
C GLU A 9 28.06 16.87 1.38
N MET A 10 27.25 16.93 2.44
CA MET A 10 26.01 16.20 2.60
C MET A 10 24.91 17.15 3.05
N PRO A 11 23.66 16.92 2.63
CA PRO A 11 22.55 17.72 3.10
C PRO A 11 22.40 17.57 4.61
N LYS A 12 22.25 18.70 5.29
CA LYS A 12 22.08 18.74 6.75
C LYS A 12 20.65 18.45 7.18
N SER A 13 19.70 18.61 6.26
CA SER A 13 18.28 18.45 6.51
C SER A 13 17.55 18.04 5.24
N LEU A 14 16.47 17.29 5.43
CA LEU A 14 15.48 17.03 4.40
C LEU A 14 14.39 18.10 4.49
N ILE A 15 14.13 18.80 3.40
CA ILE A 15 13.08 19.82 3.30
C ILE A 15 11.83 19.17 2.70
N CYS A 16 10.68 19.34 3.35
CA CYS A 16 9.39 18.93 2.81
C CYS A 16 8.67 20.16 2.25
N ASP A 17 8.12 20.04 1.04
CA ASP A 17 7.28 21.07 0.44
C ASP A 17 5.87 20.99 1.04
N GLU A 18 5.67 21.71 2.15
CA GLU A 18 4.40 21.69 2.90
C GLU A 18 3.21 22.21 2.11
N ALA A 19 3.43 23.07 1.10
CA ALA A 19 2.35 23.61 0.27
C ALA A 19 1.69 22.56 -0.62
N THR A 20 2.44 21.49 -0.96
CA THR A 20 1.93 20.40 -1.81
C THR A 20 1.66 19.12 -1.04
N LEU A 21 2.01 19.06 0.25
CA LEU A 21 1.85 17.87 1.08
C LEU A 21 0.37 17.52 1.28
N THR A 22 0.03 16.26 1.00
CA THR A 22 -1.26 15.65 1.32
C THR A 22 -1.05 14.32 2.05
N PRO A 23 -2.11 13.70 2.61
CA PRO A 23 -1.99 12.38 3.24
C PRO A 23 -1.51 11.26 2.29
N THR A 24 -1.54 11.50 0.97
CA THR A 24 -1.16 10.50 -0.04
C THR A 24 -0.07 10.97 -0.99
N TYR A 25 0.43 12.20 -0.86
CA TYR A 25 1.50 12.75 -1.69
C TYR A 25 2.44 13.66 -0.90
N GLY A 26 3.75 13.50 -1.10
CA GLY A 26 4.77 14.36 -0.52
C GLY A 26 5.94 14.61 -1.46
N LYS A 27 6.41 15.85 -1.47
CA LYS A 27 7.62 16.27 -2.19
C LYS A 27 8.72 16.65 -1.21
N PHE A 28 9.89 16.06 -1.42
CA PHE A 28 11.03 16.15 -0.52
C PHE A 28 12.27 16.61 -1.29
N ILE A 29 13.04 17.50 -0.67
CA ILE A 29 14.22 18.11 -1.26
C ILE A 29 15.39 17.91 -0.30
N ALA A 30 16.48 17.36 -0.82
CA ALA A 30 17.73 17.20 -0.08
C ALA A 30 18.89 17.79 -0.90
N GLU A 31 19.51 18.83 -0.33
CA GLU A 31 20.67 19.52 -0.91
C GLU A 31 21.57 20.11 0.20
N PRO A 32 22.88 20.32 -0.07
CA PRO A 32 23.61 19.90 -1.27
C PRO A 32 24.19 18.48 -1.13
N PHE A 33 24.20 17.73 -2.22
CA PHE A 33 24.97 16.49 -2.36
C PHE A 33 26.17 16.70 -3.26
N GLU A 34 27.27 15.97 -3.02
CA GLU A 34 28.35 15.86 -4.00
C GLU A 34 27.82 15.39 -5.37
N ARG A 35 28.46 15.85 -6.43
CA ARG A 35 28.06 15.54 -7.81
C ARG A 35 27.92 14.03 -8.04
N GLY A 36 26.76 13.60 -8.55
CA GLY A 36 26.45 12.19 -8.83
C GLY A 36 25.86 11.42 -7.64
N TYR A 37 25.96 11.92 -6.41
CA TYR A 37 25.35 11.28 -5.25
C TYR A 37 23.83 11.41 -5.25
N GLY A 38 23.27 12.50 -5.79
CA GLY A 38 21.82 12.69 -5.89
C GLY A 38 21.15 11.54 -6.65
N THR A 39 21.73 11.13 -7.78
CA THR A 39 21.20 10.02 -8.59
C THR A 39 21.33 8.68 -7.86
N THR A 40 22.49 8.44 -7.25
CA THR A 40 22.79 7.18 -6.54
C THR A 40 21.83 6.99 -5.36
N ILE A 41 21.64 8.02 -4.55
CA ILE A 41 20.75 8.02 -3.38
C ILE A 41 19.29 7.98 -3.83
N GLY A 42 18.89 8.82 -4.79
CA GLY A 42 17.52 8.88 -5.31
C GLY A 42 17.03 7.54 -5.85
N ASN A 43 17.85 6.86 -6.65
CA ASN A 43 17.51 5.54 -7.18
C ASN A 43 17.43 4.47 -6.08
N SER A 44 18.36 4.52 -5.11
CA SER A 44 18.38 3.57 -3.99
C SER A 44 17.14 3.71 -3.11
N LEU A 45 16.81 4.94 -2.69
CA LEU A 45 15.61 5.24 -1.90
C LEU A 45 14.34 4.86 -2.66
N ARG A 46 14.24 5.19 -3.95
CA ARG A 46 13.11 4.78 -4.79
C ARG A 46 12.87 3.27 -4.75
N ARG A 47 13.94 2.47 -4.83
CA ARG A 47 13.83 1.00 -4.76
C ARG A 47 13.35 0.53 -3.40
N VAL A 48 13.89 1.09 -2.31
CA VAL A 48 13.50 0.75 -0.93
C VAL A 48 12.03 1.09 -0.70
N LEU A 49 11.62 2.30 -1.04
CA LEU A 49 10.24 2.79 -0.89
C LEU A 49 9.21 1.88 -1.60
N LEU A 50 9.52 1.40 -2.80
CA LEU A 50 8.59 0.57 -3.58
C LEU A 50 8.51 -0.89 -3.14
N SER A 51 9.52 -1.40 -2.42
CA SER A 51 9.69 -2.86 -2.19
C SER A 51 9.77 -3.28 -0.73
N SER A 52 10.20 -2.40 0.16
CA SER A 52 10.65 -2.77 1.51
C SER A 52 9.70 -2.35 2.61
N LEU A 53 8.75 -1.46 2.33
CA LEU A 53 7.77 -1.02 3.31
C LEU A 53 6.78 -2.14 3.58
N GLU A 54 6.53 -2.36 4.87
CA GLU A 54 5.51 -3.29 5.33
C GLU A 54 4.13 -2.63 5.21
N GLY A 55 3.18 -3.34 4.60
CA GLY A 55 1.79 -2.95 4.58
C GLY A 55 0.87 -4.13 4.85
N SER A 56 -0.44 -3.90 4.70
CA SER A 56 -1.47 -4.90 5.01
C SER A 56 -2.33 -5.14 3.77
N ALA A 57 -2.69 -6.39 3.54
CA ALA A 57 -3.55 -6.78 2.42
C ALA A 57 -4.35 -8.03 2.78
N VAL A 58 -5.45 -8.23 2.06
CA VAL A 58 -6.22 -9.48 2.13
C VAL A 58 -5.45 -10.57 1.39
N THR A 59 -5.30 -11.74 2.02
CA THR A 59 -4.58 -12.91 1.49
C THR A 59 -5.51 -14.00 0.98
N SER A 60 -6.68 -14.12 1.58
CA SER A 60 -7.72 -15.05 1.14
C SER A 60 -9.10 -14.53 1.50
N ILE A 61 -10.09 -15.01 0.74
CA ILE A 61 -11.50 -14.72 0.97
C ILE A 61 -12.29 -16.02 1.01
N LYS A 62 -13.41 -16.04 1.73
CA LYS A 62 -14.36 -17.14 1.73
C LYS A 62 -15.76 -16.54 1.67
N VAL A 63 -16.51 -16.92 0.64
CA VAL A 63 -17.87 -16.44 0.45
C VAL A 63 -18.82 -17.61 0.65
N ASP A 64 -19.86 -17.42 1.48
CA ASP A 64 -20.81 -18.49 1.77
C ASP A 64 -21.52 -18.97 0.49
N GLY A 65 -21.51 -20.29 0.28
CA GLY A 65 -22.10 -20.91 -0.91
C GLY A 65 -21.24 -20.85 -2.17
N VAL A 66 -20.04 -20.24 -2.11
CA VAL A 66 -19.09 -20.17 -3.23
C VAL A 66 -17.95 -21.17 -3.01
N LEU A 67 -17.67 -21.97 -4.04
CA LEU A 67 -16.59 -22.96 -3.98
C LEU A 67 -15.30 -22.50 -4.68
N HIS A 68 -15.40 -21.58 -5.64
CA HIS A 68 -14.28 -21.08 -6.42
C HIS A 68 -14.56 -19.68 -6.97
N GLU A 69 -13.51 -18.98 -7.41
CA GLU A 69 -13.55 -17.58 -7.87
C GLU A 69 -14.40 -17.33 -9.12
N PHE A 70 -14.67 -18.36 -9.94
CA PHE A 70 -15.51 -18.23 -11.14
C PHE A 70 -17.01 -18.48 -10.91
N SER A 71 -17.46 -18.58 -9.66
CA SER A 71 -18.88 -18.84 -9.36
C SER A 71 -19.71 -17.56 -9.40
N ALA A 72 -20.92 -17.65 -9.95
CA ALA A 72 -21.95 -16.65 -9.74
C ALA A 72 -22.55 -16.79 -8.33
N ILE A 73 -22.95 -15.67 -7.72
CA ILE A 73 -23.50 -15.63 -6.36
C ILE A 73 -24.99 -15.29 -6.43
N PRO A 74 -25.90 -16.19 -6.03
CA PRO A 74 -27.33 -15.95 -6.09
C PRO A 74 -27.75 -14.69 -5.30
N GLY A 75 -28.35 -13.73 -6.00
CA GLY A 75 -28.86 -12.50 -5.39
C GLY A 75 -27.85 -11.34 -5.33
N VAL A 76 -26.62 -11.54 -5.78
CA VAL A 76 -25.60 -10.48 -5.96
C VAL A 76 -25.46 -10.16 -7.46
N ILE A 77 -25.15 -8.91 -7.80
CA ILE A 77 -24.97 -8.48 -9.20
C ILE A 77 -23.61 -8.95 -9.73
N GLU A 78 -22.57 -8.72 -8.93
CA GLU A 78 -21.18 -9.09 -9.19
C GLU A 78 -20.97 -10.60 -8.98
N ASP A 79 -20.10 -11.19 -9.79
CA ASP A 79 -19.64 -12.56 -9.57
C ASP A 79 -18.48 -12.62 -8.55
N ALA A 80 -18.07 -13.83 -8.17
CA ALA A 80 -16.99 -13.99 -7.22
C ALA A 80 -15.64 -13.42 -7.72
N THR A 81 -15.41 -13.34 -9.03
CA THR A 81 -14.18 -12.79 -9.62
C THR A 81 -14.16 -11.27 -9.46
N GLU A 82 -15.27 -10.61 -9.77
CA GLU A 82 -15.42 -9.16 -9.60
C GLU A 82 -15.31 -8.75 -8.13
N ILE A 83 -15.89 -9.53 -7.22
CA ILE A 83 -15.72 -9.33 -5.77
C ILE A 83 -14.25 -9.47 -5.35
N VAL A 84 -13.54 -10.49 -5.84
CA VAL A 84 -12.09 -10.64 -5.60
C VAL A 84 -11.32 -9.40 -6.09
N LEU A 85 -11.64 -8.88 -7.27
CA LEU A 85 -10.99 -7.70 -7.84
C LEU A 85 -11.30 -6.43 -7.03
N ASN A 86 -12.52 -6.28 -6.52
CA ASN A 86 -12.89 -5.16 -5.66
C ASN A 86 -12.19 -5.26 -4.30
N ILE A 87 -12.13 -6.44 -3.69
CA ILE A 87 -11.42 -6.68 -2.42
C ILE A 87 -9.91 -6.41 -2.56
N LYS A 88 -9.30 -6.70 -3.71
CA LYS A 88 -7.88 -6.35 -3.97
C LYS A 88 -7.62 -4.83 -3.94
N GLN A 89 -8.63 -3.99 -4.12
CA GLN A 89 -8.52 -2.54 -4.03
C GLN A 89 -8.72 -2.01 -2.60
N LEU A 90 -9.02 -2.88 -1.64
CA LEU A 90 -9.18 -2.52 -0.23
C LEU A 90 -7.84 -2.10 0.36
N ILE A 91 -7.83 -0.94 1.02
CA ILE A 91 -6.66 -0.39 1.67
C ILE A 91 -6.85 -0.54 3.17
N LEU A 92 -6.03 -1.41 3.76
CA LEU A 92 -6.10 -1.75 5.17
C LEU A 92 -4.84 -1.31 5.89
N LYS A 93 -5.01 -0.99 7.17
CA LYS A 93 -3.91 -0.79 8.10
C LYS A 93 -4.11 -1.72 9.30
N SER A 94 -3.27 -2.75 9.36
CA SER A 94 -3.26 -3.72 10.46
C SER A 94 -2.19 -3.36 11.48
N TYR A 95 -2.60 -3.27 12.73
CA TYR A 95 -1.73 -3.01 13.88
C TYR A 95 -1.22 -4.31 14.54
N THR A 96 -1.72 -5.47 14.13
CA THR A 96 -1.27 -6.79 14.58
C THR A 96 -0.13 -7.33 13.71
N ARG A 97 0.73 -8.19 14.27
CA ARG A 97 1.79 -8.90 13.52
C ARG A 97 1.30 -10.20 12.86
N GLY A 98 0.18 -10.73 13.31
CA GLY A 98 -0.36 -12.02 12.84
C GLY A 98 -1.51 -11.85 11.85
N PRO A 99 -1.88 -12.94 11.15
CA PRO A 99 -3.07 -12.96 10.30
C PRO A 99 -4.32 -12.72 11.14
N LYS A 100 -5.31 -12.06 10.55
CA LYS A 100 -6.54 -11.70 11.24
C LYS A 100 -7.75 -11.78 10.33
N MET A 101 -8.83 -12.31 10.88
CA MET A 101 -10.09 -12.46 10.15
C MET A 101 -10.94 -11.21 10.32
N ILE A 102 -11.41 -10.68 9.19
CA ILE A 102 -12.47 -9.67 9.10
C ILE A 102 -13.63 -10.26 8.30
N HIS A 103 -14.82 -9.68 8.39
CA HIS A 103 -15.95 -10.22 7.66
C HIS A 103 -16.97 -9.14 7.28
N ILE A 104 -17.78 -9.44 6.28
CA ILE A 104 -19.00 -8.72 5.96
C ILE A 104 -20.14 -9.69 6.28
N ASP A 105 -21.10 -9.28 7.11
CA ASP A 105 -22.34 -10.03 7.39
C ASP A 105 -23.52 -9.07 7.23
N VAL A 106 -24.18 -9.16 6.09
CA VAL A 106 -25.24 -8.21 5.69
C VAL A 106 -26.48 -8.96 5.20
N GLU A 107 -27.64 -8.41 5.56
CA GLU A 107 -28.95 -8.87 5.11
C GLU A 107 -29.77 -7.64 4.69
N LYS A 108 -29.36 -7.03 3.58
CA LYS A 108 -30.02 -5.85 3.01
C LYS A 108 -29.91 -5.86 1.50
N LYS A 109 -30.88 -5.25 0.83
CA LYS A 109 -30.79 -4.91 -0.59
C LYS A 109 -30.00 -3.60 -0.76
N GLY A 110 -29.13 -3.53 -1.75
CA GLY A 110 -28.38 -2.32 -2.12
C GLY A 110 -26.87 -2.52 -2.16
N ASP A 111 -26.16 -1.41 -2.29
CA ASP A 111 -24.70 -1.38 -2.38
C ASP A 111 -24.05 -1.71 -1.02
N ILE A 112 -23.02 -2.55 -1.09
CA ILE A 112 -22.17 -2.94 0.02
C ILE A 112 -20.79 -2.35 -0.24
N THR A 113 -20.31 -1.59 0.73
CA THR A 113 -19.03 -0.87 0.65
C THR A 113 -18.06 -1.38 1.70
N ALA A 114 -16.81 -0.93 1.65
CA ALA A 114 -15.81 -1.26 2.65
C ALA A 114 -16.18 -0.77 4.07
N LYS A 115 -17.12 0.20 4.21
CA LYS A 115 -17.73 0.57 5.50
C LYS A 115 -18.51 -0.55 6.17
N ASP A 116 -19.04 -1.49 5.40
CA ASP A 116 -19.84 -2.61 5.92
C ASP A 116 -18.95 -3.76 6.44
N ILE A 117 -17.63 -3.62 6.36
CA ILE A 117 -16.68 -4.60 6.91
C ILE A 117 -16.68 -4.50 8.43
N VAL A 118 -17.00 -5.62 9.07
CA VAL A 118 -16.90 -5.82 10.51
C VAL A 118 -15.49 -6.28 10.85
N THR A 119 -14.82 -5.46 11.66
CA THR A 119 -13.49 -5.70 12.20
C THR A 119 -13.39 -5.13 13.62
N ASP A 120 -12.34 -5.48 14.33
CA ASP A 120 -11.99 -4.84 15.60
C ASP A 120 -11.01 -3.66 15.41
N ASP A 121 -10.64 -3.06 16.53
CA ASP A 121 -9.76 -1.90 16.70
C ASP A 121 -8.31 -2.11 16.22
N THR A 122 -7.94 -3.34 15.83
CA THR A 122 -6.60 -3.62 15.33
C THR A 122 -6.47 -3.53 13.81
N ILE A 123 -7.58 -3.36 13.09
CA ILE A 123 -7.58 -3.15 11.63
C ILE A 123 -8.42 -1.91 11.32
N GLU A 124 -7.82 -1.04 10.53
CA GLU A 124 -8.45 0.18 10.04
C GLU A 124 -8.66 0.09 8.53
N VAL A 125 -9.87 0.41 8.07
CA VAL A 125 -10.24 0.50 6.66
C VAL A 125 -10.02 1.95 6.19
N VAL A 126 -9.03 2.14 5.34
CA VAL A 126 -8.56 3.48 4.92
C VAL A 126 -9.46 4.08 3.82
N ASN A 127 -10.01 3.25 2.94
CA ASN A 127 -10.91 3.65 1.86
C ASN A 127 -12.34 3.12 2.07
N PRO A 128 -13.08 3.63 3.06
CA PRO A 128 -14.37 3.09 3.47
C PRO A 128 -15.44 3.18 2.37
N ASP A 129 -15.35 4.17 1.47
CA ASP A 129 -16.29 4.35 0.35
C ASP A 129 -16.07 3.38 -0.83
N LEU A 130 -15.10 2.47 -0.75
CA LEU A 130 -14.85 1.48 -1.80
C LEU A 130 -16.07 0.57 -1.98
N HIS A 131 -16.60 0.50 -3.20
CA HIS A 131 -17.62 -0.46 -3.57
C HIS A 131 -17.06 -1.88 -3.54
N ILE A 132 -17.78 -2.81 -2.89
CA ILE A 132 -17.42 -4.23 -2.85
C ILE A 132 -18.35 -5.03 -3.74
N LEU A 133 -19.66 -4.90 -3.54
CA LEU A 133 -20.70 -5.60 -4.30
C LEU A 133 -22.08 -4.99 -4.09
N THR A 134 -23.05 -5.46 -4.85
CA THR A 134 -24.45 -5.01 -4.83
C THR A 134 -25.39 -6.18 -4.62
N ILE A 135 -26.21 -6.11 -3.57
CA ILE A 135 -27.22 -7.13 -3.28
C ILE A 135 -28.53 -6.75 -3.98
N SER A 136 -28.91 -7.54 -4.99
CA SER A 136 -30.11 -7.32 -5.84
C SER A 136 -31.41 -7.82 -5.22
N LYS A 137 -31.35 -8.91 -4.44
CA LYS A 137 -32.48 -9.54 -3.74
C LYS A 137 -32.15 -9.62 -2.26
N ASN A 138 -33.15 -9.51 -1.38
CA ASN A 138 -32.91 -9.54 0.07
C ASN A 138 -32.44 -10.94 0.50
N THR A 139 -31.14 -11.16 0.40
CA THR A 139 -30.43 -12.41 0.66
C THR A 139 -29.37 -12.10 1.70
N LYS A 140 -29.20 -13.01 2.67
CA LYS A 140 -28.10 -12.92 3.62
C LYS A 140 -26.80 -13.30 2.91
N LEU A 141 -25.79 -12.43 3.01
CA LEU A 141 -24.47 -12.67 2.46
C LEU A 141 -23.43 -12.54 3.56
N ARG A 142 -22.57 -13.55 3.65
CA ARG A 142 -21.41 -13.55 4.53
C ARG A 142 -20.13 -13.77 3.73
N ILE A 143 -19.18 -12.87 3.94
CA ILE A 143 -17.84 -12.94 3.34
C ILE A 143 -16.83 -12.86 4.48
N GLU A 144 -15.96 -13.84 4.59
CA GLU A 144 -14.83 -13.83 5.51
C GLU A 144 -13.55 -13.52 4.72
N MET A 145 -12.67 -12.69 5.27
CA MET A 145 -11.42 -12.29 4.64
C MET A 145 -10.30 -12.41 5.65
N GLU A 146 -9.18 -13.01 5.24
CA GLU A 146 -7.96 -13.02 6.04
C GLU A 146 -7.07 -11.85 5.64
N VAL A 147 -6.75 -10.98 6.60
CA VAL A 147 -5.81 -9.87 6.44
C VAL A 147 -4.48 -10.28 7.03
N ASN A 148 -3.40 -10.04 6.28
CA ASN A 148 -2.05 -10.26 6.76
C ASN A 148 -1.18 -9.03 6.51
N ARG A 149 0.02 -9.05 7.08
CA ARG A 149 1.07 -8.07 6.82
C ARG A 149 2.18 -8.71 5.99
N GLY A 150 2.80 -7.90 5.16
CA GLY A 150 3.80 -8.36 4.22
C GLY A 150 4.49 -7.21 3.52
N ARG A 151 5.27 -7.55 2.50
CA ARG A 151 6.02 -6.59 1.68
C ARG A 151 5.84 -6.89 0.21
N GLY A 152 5.79 -5.84 -0.60
CA GLY A 152 5.70 -5.96 -2.05
C GLY A 152 4.44 -6.68 -2.50
N TYR A 153 4.60 -7.63 -3.42
CA TYR A 153 3.53 -8.39 -4.05
C TYR A 153 3.69 -9.88 -3.75
N VAL A 154 2.60 -10.52 -3.35
CA VAL A 154 2.54 -11.98 -3.17
C VAL A 154 1.41 -12.54 -4.02
N PRO A 155 1.70 -13.47 -4.96
CA PRO A 155 0.68 -14.07 -5.79
C PRO A 155 -0.18 -15.06 -4.99
N ALA A 156 -1.42 -15.26 -5.44
CA ALA A 156 -2.41 -16.13 -4.79
C ALA A 156 -1.88 -17.55 -4.49
N GLU A 157 -1.07 -18.14 -5.38
CA GLU A 157 -0.51 -19.49 -5.18
C GLU A 157 0.36 -19.60 -3.93
N ARG A 158 1.03 -18.51 -3.52
CA ARG A 158 1.85 -18.48 -2.31
C ARG A 158 1.02 -18.25 -1.04
N ASN A 159 -0.21 -17.77 -1.18
CA ASN A 159 -1.14 -17.61 -0.06
C ASN A 159 -1.89 -18.91 0.27
N LYS A 160 -1.89 -19.90 -0.63
CA LYS A 160 -2.51 -21.22 -0.39
C LYS A 160 -1.89 -21.91 0.83
N LYS A 161 -2.76 -22.36 1.73
CA LYS A 161 -2.36 -23.16 2.91
C LYS A 161 -2.55 -24.65 2.62
N GLU A 162 -1.67 -25.51 3.13
CA GLU A 162 -1.73 -26.97 2.90
C GLU A 162 -3.04 -27.63 3.41
N ARG A 163 -3.72 -27.01 4.38
CA ARG A 163 -4.98 -27.50 4.98
C ARG A 163 -6.05 -26.42 5.00
N GLU A 164 -6.25 -25.76 3.86
CA GLU A 164 -7.28 -24.74 3.74
C GLU A 164 -8.67 -25.35 3.65
N ALA A 165 -9.66 -24.69 4.26
CA ALA A 165 -11.05 -25.15 4.21
C ALA A 165 -11.60 -25.02 2.79
N ILE A 166 -12.56 -25.89 2.44
CA ILE A 166 -13.27 -25.81 1.16
C ILE A 166 -13.97 -24.45 1.04
N GLY A 167 -13.87 -23.82 -0.14
CA GLY A 167 -14.47 -22.52 -0.44
C GLY A 167 -13.61 -21.31 -0.05
N VAL A 168 -12.41 -21.53 0.51
CA VAL A 168 -11.43 -20.46 0.66
C VAL A 168 -10.71 -20.24 -0.66
N ILE A 169 -10.74 -18.99 -1.12
CA ILE A 169 -10.16 -18.52 -2.36
C ILE A 169 -8.96 -17.65 -2.00
N PRO A 170 -7.73 -18.12 -2.22
CA PRO A 170 -6.54 -17.29 -2.07
C PRO A 170 -6.53 -16.22 -3.15
N ILE A 171 -6.09 -15.01 -2.81
CA ILE A 171 -6.04 -13.89 -3.75
C ILE A 171 -4.64 -13.28 -3.77
N ASP A 172 -4.31 -12.58 -4.86
CA ASP A 172 -3.08 -11.81 -4.91
C ASP A 172 -3.10 -10.67 -3.88
N SER A 173 -1.99 -10.53 -3.16
CA SER A 173 -1.86 -9.54 -2.08
C SER A 173 -0.85 -8.47 -2.46
N ILE A 174 -1.32 -7.23 -2.53
CA ILE A 174 -0.48 -6.05 -2.75
C ILE A 174 -0.25 -5.39 -1.38
N PHE A 175 0.88 -5.71 -0.75
CA PHE A 175 1.23 -5.15 0.55
C PHE A 175 1.89 -3.77 0.44
N SER A 176 2.44 -3.40 -0.72
CA SER A 176 3.21 -2.17 -0.86
C SER A 176 2.30 -0.93 -0.68
N PRO A 177 2.55 -0.09 0.35
CA PRO A 177 1.73 1.08 0.59
C PRO A 177 2.12 2.27 -0.32
N VAL A 178 3.29 2.21 -0.96
CA VAL A 178 3.78 3.22 -1.89
C VAL A 178 3.39 2.83 -3.31
N LYS A 179 2.58 3.67 -3.96
CA LYS A 179 2.09 3.44 -5.33
C LYS A 179 3.09 3.91 -6.37
N LYS A 180 3.78 5.02 -6.10
CA LYS A 180 4.69 5.66 -7.06
C LYS A 180 5.75 6.45 -6.33
N VAL A 181 6.96 6.41 -6.89
CA VAL A 181 8.06 7.30 -6.50
C VAL A 181 8.75 7.81 -7.75
N ASN A 182 8.85 9.13 -7.83
CA ASN A 182 9.65 9.83 -8.83
C ASN A 182 10.82 10.53 -8.13
N PHE A 183 11.94 10.64 -8.81
CA PHE A 183 13.01 11.52 -8.38
C PHE A 183 13.67 12.18 -9.60
N HIS A 184 14.19 13.37 -9.40
CA HIS A 184 15.06 14.05 -10.34
C HIS A 184 16.16 14.78 -9.59
N VAL A 185 17.25 15.07 -10.28
CA VAL A 185 18.42 15.73 -9.74
C VAL A 185 18.65 17.01 -10.52
N GLU A 186 18.80 18.11 -9.81
CA GLU A 186 19.11 19.42 -10.36
C GLU A 186 20.47 19.90 -9.84
N ASN A 187 21.09 20.86 -10.55
CA ASN A 187 22.33 21.47 -10.06
C ASN A 187 22.02 22.51 -8.98
N THR A 188 22.80 22.52 -7.91
CA THR A 188 22.75 23.53 -6.84
C THR A 188 24.12 24.15 -6.60
N ARG A 189 24.13 25.36 -6.03
CA ARG A 189 25.36 26.15 -5.81
C ARG A 189 25.75 26.11 -4.35
N VAL A 190 27.02 25.78 -4.10
CA VAL A 190 27.66 25.88 -2.78
C VAL A 190 28.89 26.79 -2.91
N GLY A 191 28.80 28.00 -2.34
CA GLY A 191 29.84 29.01 -2.51
C GLY A 191 30.02 29.41 -3.98
N GLN A 192 31.20 29.14 -4.55
CA GLN A 192 31.53 29.41 -5.96
C GLN A 192 31.28 28.22 -6.90
N MET A 193 31.05 27.02 -6.36
CA MET A 193 30.84 25.80 -7.15
C MET A 193 29.35 25.59 -7.43
N THR A 194 29.00 25.16 -8.65
CA THR A 194 27.62 25.07 -9.14
C THR A 194 27.20 23.68 -9.60
N ASP A 195 28.04 22.68 -9.40
CA ASP A 195 27.85 21.31 -9.87
C ASP A 195 27.52 20.32 -8.75
N TYR A 196 27.06 20.83 -7.59
CA TYR A 196 26.47 19.99 -6.54
C TYR A 196 25.08 19.53 -6.95
N ASP A 197 24.66 18.38 -6.44
CA ASP A 197 23.36 17.79 -6.72
C ASP A 197 22.31 18.26 -5.70
N LYS A 198 21.13 18.62 -6.19
CA LYS A 198 19.89 18.76 -5.43
C LYS A 198 18.96 17.62 -5.80
N LEU A 199 18.67 16.75 -4.85
CA LEU A 199 17.74 15.64 -5.04
C LEU A 199 16.32 16.11 -4.72
N ILE A 200 15.41 15.96 -5.68
CA ILE A 200 13.98 16.19 -5.49
C ILE A 200 13.28 14.84 -5.64
N MET A 201 12.52 14.44 -4.63
CA MET A 201 11.80 13.17 -4.57
C MET A 201 10.31 13.43 -4.35
N GLU A 202 9.49 12.74 -5.13
CA GLU A 202 8.04 12.80 -5.02
C GLU A 202 7.50 11.40 -4.73
N ILE A 203 6.70 11.26 -3.69
CA ILE A 203 6.21 9.99 -3.17
C ILE A 203 4.69 10.02 -3.16
N TRP A 204 4.04 9.01 -3.75
CA TRP A 204 2.60 8.80 -3.68
C TRP A 204 2.30 7.50 -2.93
N THR A 205 1.47 7.56 -1.90
CA THR A 205 1.04 6.42 -1.09
C THR A 205 -0.44 6.10 -1.34
N ASN A 206 -0.89 4.95 -0.83
CA ASN A 206 -2.29 4.56 -0.83
C ASN A 206 -3.07 5.14 0.37
N GLY A 207 -2.42 5.90 1.25
CA GLY A 207 -3.02 6.48 2.46
C GLY A 207 -2.94 5.60 3.71
N SER A 208 -2.46 4.34 3.62
CA SER A 208 -2.21 3.53 4.82
C SER A 208 -0.93 3.95 5.57
N VAL A 209 -0.05 4.68 4.89
CA VAL A 209 1.14 5.33 5.43
C VAL A 209 1.25 6.73 4.83
N ASP A 210 1.60 7.71 5.66
CA ASP A 210 1.90 9.05 5.19
C ASP A 210 3.21 9.06 4.40
N PRO A 211 3.34 9.90 3.35
CA PRO A 211 4.58 10.01 2.58
C PRO A 211 5.81 10.36 3.42
N LYS A 212 5.64 11.11 4.51
CA LYS A 212 6.71 11.45 5.46
C LYS A 212 7.18 10.20 6.21
N ASP A 213 6.25 9.44 6.77
CA ASP A 213 6.54 8.22 7.50
C ASP A 213 7.13 7.15 6.58
N ALA A 214 6.65 7.07 5.34
CA ALA A 214 7.19 6.17 4.34
C ALA A 214 8.68 6.42 4.06
N LEU A 215 9.12 7.68 4.05
CA LEU A 215 10.51 8.06 3.83
C LEU A 215 11.39 7.87 5.07
N LEU A 216 10.80 7.87 6.27
CA LEU A 216 11.50 7.65 7.54
C LEU A 216 11.60 6.17 7.95
N TYR A 217 10.84 5.29 7.28
CA TYR A 217 10.79 3.84 7.53
C TYR A 217 12.12 3.13 7.23
#